data_AF-A0A9E3AMR0-F1
#
_entry.id   AF-A0A9E3AMR0-F1
#
_cell.length_a   1.000
_cell.length_b   1.000
_cell.length_c   1.000
_cell.angle_alpha   90.00
_cell.angle_beta   90.00
_cell.angle_gamma   90.00
#
_symmetry.space_group_name_H-M   'P 1'
#
loop_
_entity.id
_entity.type
_entity.pdbx_description
1 polymer ?
#
loop_
_entity_poly.entity_id
_entity_poly.type
_entity_poly.pdbx_seq_one_letter_code
_entity_poly.pdbx_strand_id
1 'polypeptide(L)' 'MHSDQCFVPSAARRHFEASPAENKHLEWDGDTPHLSFYDQPEIIDRTLRKVDAWYRAHL' A
#
# COMPACT_ATOMS: atom_id res chain seq x y z
N MET A 1 -0.38 0.39 1.15
CA MET A 1 0.02 0.29 -0.27
C MET A 1 0.68 1.61 -0.62
N HIS A 2 1.98 1.58 -0.94
CA HIS A 2 2.73 2.74 -1.42
C HIS A 2 3.96 2.25 -2.19
N SER A 3 4.73 3.17 -2.77
CA SER A 3 5.97 2.86 -3.50
C SER A 3 6.96 4.02 -3.39
N ASP A 4 8.18 3.84 -3.87
CA ASP A 4 9.19 4.89 -3.96
C ASP A 4 8.88 5.93 -5.06
N GLN A 5 8.03 5.56 -6.03
CA GLN A 5 7.56 6.45 -7.11
C GLN A 5 6.20 7.10 -6.82
N CYS A 6 5.66 6.93 -5.60
CA CYS A 6 4.47 7.63 -5.16
C CYS A 6 4.78 9.06 -4.68
N PHE A 7 3.77 9.93 -4.64
CA PHE A 7 3.93 11.23 -4.00
C PHE A 7 4.36 11.08 -2.53
N VAL A 8 5.45 11.76 -2.18
CA VAL A 8 6.02 11.91 -0.84
C VAL A 8 6.12 10.57 -0.07
N PRO A 9 7.01 9.64 -0.46
CA PRO A 9 7.15 8.33 0.19
C PRO A 9 7.41 8.40 1.71
N SER A 10 8.17 9.41 2.14
CA SER A 10 8.44 9.66 3.57
C SER A 10 7.20 10.04 4.38
N ALA A 11 6.17 10.62 3.76
CA ALA A 11 4.92 10.94 4.44
C ALA A 11 4.09 9.67 4.71
N ALA A 12 4.07 8.71 3.77
CA ALA A 12 3.37 7.44 3.96
C ALA A 12 3.96 6.65 5.15
N ARG A 13 5.29 6.58 5.26
CA ARG A 13 5.96 5.93 6.41
C ARG A 13 5.65 6.64 7.72
N ARG A 14 5.77 7.97 7.77
CA ARG A 14 5.40 8.76 8.96
C ARG A 14 3.94 8.56 9.37
N HIS A 15 3.03 8.51 8.41
CA HIS A 15 1.62 8.26 8.71
C HIS A 15 1.42 6.87 9.32
N PHE A 16 2.05 5.84 8.73
CA PHE A 16 1.98 4.48 9.27
C PHE A 16 2.53 4.42 10.70
N GLU A 17 3.69 5.02 10.95
CA GLU A 17 4.33 5.07 12.28
C GLU A 17 3.44 5.80 13.30
N ALA A 18 2.82 6.91 12.92
CA ALA A 18 1.97 7.72 13.81
C ALA A 18 0.65 7.05 14.21
N SER A 19 0.17 6.07 13.45
CA SER A 19 -1.08 5.37 13.78
C SER A 19 -0.92 4.53 15.06
N PRO A 20 -1.80 4.66 16.08
CA PRO A 20 -1.72 3.86 17.30
C PRO A 20 -2.26 2.43 17.13
N ALA A 21 -2.76 2.07 15.94
CA ALA A 21 -3.30 0.74 15.70
C ALA A 21 -2.22 -0.34 15.87
N GLU A 22 -2.53 -1.38 16.65
CA GLU A 22 -1.66 -2.54 16.84
C GLU A 22 -1.67 -3.46 15.63
N ASN A 23 -2.84 -3.64 15.00
CA ASN A 23 -3.01 -4.47 13.81
C ASN A 23 -3.08 -3.57 12.55
N LYS A 24 -1.92 -3.17 12.04
CA LYS A 24 -1.76 -2.33 10.84
C LYS A 24 -0.68 -2.90 9.93
N HIS A 25 -0.85 -2.72 8.62
CA HIS A 25 0.12 -3.17 7.61
C HIS A 25 0.46 -2.07 6.61
N LEU A 26 1.74 -1.91 6.30
CA LEU A 26 2.24 -1.06 5.22
C LEU A 26 2.94 -1.93 4.18
N GLU A 27 2.24 -2.20 3.09
CA GLU A 27 2.81 -2.84 1.90
C GLU A 27 3.53 -1.80 1.02
N TRP A 28 4.79 -2.08 0.69
CA TRP A 28 5.65 -1.26 -0.19
C TRP A 28 5.91 -1.97 -1.51
N ASP A 29 5.46 -1.40 -2.63
CA ASP A 29 5.45 -2.02 -3.96
C ASP A 29 6.51 -1.40 -4.88
N GLY A 30 7.77 -1.37 -4.39
CA GLY A 30 8.97 -0.98 -5.13
C GLY A 30 8.82 0.33 -5.91
N ASP A 31 8.92 0.24 -7.24
CA ASP A 31 8.92 1.37 -8.16
C ASP A 31 7.58 1.59 -8.89
N THR A 32 6.46 1.01 -8.43
CA THR A 32 5.15 1.22 -9.06
C THR A 32 4.79 2.72 -9.08
N PRO A 33 4.56 3.36 -10.23
CA PRO A 33 4.27 4.79 -10.28
C PRO A 33 2.99 5.17 -9.53
N HIS A 34 2.93 6.39 -8.99
CA HIS A 34 1.80 6.84 -8.18
C HIS A 34 0.43 6.60 -8.84
N LEU A 35 0.29 7.04 -10.10
CA LEU A 35 -0.98 7.00 -10.81
C LEU A 35 -1.38 5.56 -11.21
N SER A 36 -0.42 4.65 -11.33
CA SER A 36 -0.68 3.26 -11.70
C SER A 36 -1.56 2.52 -10.70
N PHE A 37 -1.54 2.88 -9.41
CA PHE A 37 -2.47 2.33 -8.42
C PHE A 37 -3.94 2.73 -8.65
N TYR A 38 -4.19 3.67 -9.56
CA TYR A 38 -5.52 4.21 -9.86
C TYR A 38 -5.99 3.87 -11.27
N ASP A 39 -5.09 3.76 -12.24
CA ASP A 39 -5.44 3.67 -13.67
C ASP A 39 -4.88 2.46 -14.43
N GLN A 40 -3.94 1.70 -13.86
CA GLN A 40 -3.38 0.49 -14.48
C GLN A 40 -4.07 -0.77 -13.94
N PRO A 41 -4.92 -1.45 -14.73
CA PRO A 41 -5.73 -2.58 -14.25
C PRO A 41 -4.92 -3.70 -13.60
N GLU A 42 -3.74 -4.02 -14.13
CA GLU A 42 -2.86 -5.05 -13.61
C GLU A 42 -2.24 -4.70 -12.25
N ILE A 43 -1.95 -3.42 -12.02
CA ILE A 43 -1.45 -2.93 -10.74
C ILE A 43 -2.57 -2.91 -9.71
N ILE A 44 -3.77 -2.49 -10.11
CA ILE A 44 -4.96 -2.51 -9.28
C ILE A 44 -5.29 -3.94 -8.84
N ASP A 45 -5.36 -4.89 -9.77
CA ASP A 45 -5.69 -6.29 -9.47
C ASP A 45 -4.66 -6.92 -8.51
N ARG A 46 -3.36 -6.74 -8.79
CA ARG A 46 -2.30 -7.22 -7.90
C ARG A 46 -2.40 -6.59 -6.51
N THR A 47 -2.65 -5.29 -6.44
CA THR A 47 -2.78 -4.56 -5.17
C THR A 47 -3.97 -5.07 -4.36
N LEU A 48 -5.12 -5.26 -5.00
CA LEU A 48 -6.32 -5.78 -4.35
C LEU A 48 -6.13 -7.20 -3.81
N ARG A 49 -5.43 -8.07 -4.55
CA ARG A 49 -5.08 -9.41 -4.05
C ARG A 49 -4.25 -9.36 -2.77
N LYS A 50 -3.28 -8.43 -2.68
CA LYS A 50 -2.48 -8.24 -1.46
C LYS A 50 -3.34 -7.74 -0.28
N VAL A 51 -4.27 -6.81 -0.55
CA VAL A 51 -5.22 -6.32 0.47
C VAL A 51 -6.13 -7.46 0.96
N ASP A 52 -6.76 -8.20 0.04
CA ASP A 52 -7.66 -9.33 0.37
C ASP A 52 -6.93 -10.41 1.18
N ALA A 53 -5.71 -10.77 0.76
CA ALA A 53 -4.89 -11.75 1.48
C ALA A 53 -4.59 -11.31 2.92
N TRP A 54 -4.27 -10.03 3.14
CA TRP A 54 -4.01 -9.52 4.48
C TRP A 54 -5.27 -9.59 5.36
N TYR A 55 -6.41 -9.09 4.87
CA TYR A 55 -7.66 -9.13 5.63
C TYR A 55 -8.11 -10.56 5.93
N ARG A 56 -8.03 -11.50 5.00
CA ARG A 56 -8.37 -12.91 5.26
C ARG A 56 -7.55 -13.55 6.37
N ALA A 57 -6.31 -13.11 6.57
CA ALA A 57 -5.44 -13.64 7.61
C ALA A 57 -5.58 -12.91 8.96
N HIS A 58 -6.26 -11.76 9.00
CA HIS A 58 -6.31 -10.85 10.15
C HIS A 58 -7.75 -10.45 10.56
N LEU A 59 -8.76 -11.08 9.95
CA LEU A 59 -10.18 -11.07 10.34
C LEU A 59 -10.54 -12.40 10.98
#